data_AF-A0A968A7L3-F1
#
_entry.id   AF-A0A968A7L3-F1
#
_cell.length_a   1.000
_cell.length_b   1.000
_cell.length_c   1.000
_cell.angle_alpha   90.00
_cell.angle_beta   90.00
_cell.angle_gamma   90.00
#
_symmetry.space_group_name_H-M   'P 1'
#
loop_
_entity.id
_entity.type
_entity.pdbx_description
1 polymer ?
#
loop_
_entity_poly.entity_id
_entity_poly.type
_entity_poly.pdbx_seq_one_letter_code
_entity_poly.pdbx_strand_id
1 'polypeptide(L)'
;LRKTCGIVTRLHRYEMYRWADQINWDAVDSLILVSEAKRREFNARFPQHTSKVVVIPEAVSLDRFEQKIKPFSGDIGILCHLRPRKRVYELILAFYELTQEED
;
A
#
# COMPACT_ATOMS: atom_id res chain seq x y z
N LEU A 1 -25.79 19.93 -12.24
CA LEU A 1 -25.18 19.96 -13.60
C LEU A 1 -25.24 18.55 -14.18
N ARG A 2 -25.58 18.40 -15.46
CA ARG A 2 -25.58 17.10 -16.13
C ARG A 2 -24.13 16.66 -16.38
N LYS A 3 -23.81 15.41 -16.06
CA LYS A 3 -22.49 14.81 -16.30
C LYS A 3 -22.23 14.68 -17.81
N THR A 4 -21.07 15.16 -18.27
CA THR A 4 -20.69 15.18 -19.70
C THR A 4 -19.60 14.17 -20.05
N CYS A 5 -18.86 13.65 -19.07
CA CYS A 5 -17.81 12.66 -19.24
C CYS A 5 -17.64 11.78 -18.00
N GLY A 6 -16.89 10.69 -18.14
CA GLY A 6 -16.57 9.80 -17.03
C GLY A 6 -15.56 10.41 -16.06
N ILE A 7 -15.72 10.13 -14.77
CA ILE A 7 -14.81 10.53 -13.68
C ILE A 7 -14.20 9.26 -13.10
N VAL A 8 -12.89 9.14 -13.27
CA VAL A 8 -12.07 8.11 -12.66
C VAL A 8 -11.17 8.76 -11.62
N THR A 9 -11.07 8.16 -10.44
CA THR A 9 -10.19 8.66 -9.39
C THR A 9 -9.27 7.55 -8.88
N ARG A 10 -8.07 7.93 -8.44
CA ARG A 10 -7.09 7.04 -7.81
C ARG A 10 -6.86 7.51 -6.38
N LEU A 11 -7.03 6.63 -5.41
CA LEU A 11 -6.74 6.93 -4.01
C LEU A 11 -5.52 6.17 -3.52
N HIS A 12 -4.63 6.90 -2.86
CA HIS A 12 -3.59 6.31 -2.02
C HIS A 12 -4.05 6.32 -0.56
N ARG A 13 -3.13 5.95 0.34
CA ARG A 13 -3.44 5.76 1.76
C ARG A 13 -3.98 7.01 2.43
N TYR A 14 -3.38 8.18 2.16
CA TYR A 14 -3.74 9.40 2.89
C TYR A 14 -5.08 9.97 2.44
N GLU A 15 -5.39 9.92 1.14
CA GLU A 15 -6.69 10.40 0.66
C GLU A 15 -7.84 9.53 1.18
N MET A 16 -7.64 8.21 1.26
CA MET A 16 -8.63 7.28 1.81
C MET A 16 -9.03 7.65 3.26
N TYR A 17 -8.08 8.06 4.09
CA TYR A 17 -8.38 8.39 5.49
C TYR A 17 -8.91 9.80 5.71
N ARG A 18 -8.49 10.78 4.89
CA ARG A 18 -8.84 12.19 5.13
C ARG A 18 -10.04 12.69 4.34
N TRP A 19 -10.22 12.17 3.12
CA TRP A 19 -11.13 12.77 2.15
C TRP A 19 -12.27 11.84 1.73
N ALA A 20 -12.16 10.53 1.98
CA ALA A 20 -13.11 9.58 1.42
C ALA A 20 -14.57 9.83 1.82
N ASP A 21 -14.86 10.39 3.00
CA ASP A 21 -16.24 10.72 3.41
C ASP A 21 -16.78 12.00 2.79
N GLN A 22 -15.91 12.85 2.25
CA GLN A 22 -16.27 14.14 1.68
C GLN A 22 -16.51 14.03 0.18
N ILE A 23 -16.22 12.88 -0.42
CA ILE A 23 -16.35 12.65 -1.86
C ILE A 23 -17.79 12.20 -2.16
N ASN A 24 -18.42 12.87 -3.13
CA ASN A 24 -19.63 12.38 -3.75
C ASN A 24 -19.30 11.17 -4.65
N TRP A 25 -19.34 9.97 -4.07
CA TRP A 25 -19.00 8.75 -4.79
C TRP A 25 -19.96 8.44 -5.93
N ASP A 26 -21.22 8.87 -5.88
CA ASP A 26 -22.18 8.68 -6.99
C ASP A 26 -21.74 9.38 -8.28
N ALA A 27 -20.93 10.45 -8.16
CA ALA A 27 -20.37 11.14 -9.31
C ALA A 27 -19.18 10.38 -9.95
N VAL A 28 -18.57 9.42 -9.24
CA VAL A 28 -17.37 8.69 -9.67
C VAL A 28 -17.77 7.37 -10.34
N ASP A 29 -17.33 7.14 -11.58
CA ASP A 29 -17.62 5.91 -12.34
C ASP A 29 -16.64 4.78 -12.04
N SER A 30 -15.39 5.12 -11.72
CA SER A 30 -14.38 4.12 -11.37
C SER A 30 -13.38 4.66 -10.35
N LEU A 31 -13.00 3.77 -9.43
CA LEU A 31 -12.06 4.05 -8.37
C LEU A 31 -10.89 3.07 -8.45
N ILE A 32 -9.68 3.61 -8.61
CA ILE A 32 -8.42 2.88 -8.58
C ILE A 32 -7.85 2.92 -7.16
N LEU A 33 -7.59 1.76 -6.58
CA LEU A 33 -6.93 1.62 -5.28
C LEU A 33 -5.58 0.92 -5.43
N VAL A 34 -4.62 1.34 -4.60
CA VAL A 34 -3.23 0.86 -4.69
C VAL A 34 -2.99 -0.52 -4.05
N SER A 35 -3.98 -1.10 -3.37
CA SER A 35 -3.87 -2.44 -2.80
C SER A 35 -5.21 -3.08 -2.44
N GLU A 36 -5.23 -4.40 -2.36
CA GLU A 36 -6.38 -5.17 -1.87
C GLU A 36 -6.78 -4.79 -0.43
N ALA A 37 -5.81 -4.40 0.41
CA ALA A 37 -6.10 -3.92 1.75
C ALA A 37 -6.92 -2.62 1.73
N LYS A 38 -6.62 -1.70 0.80
CA LYS A 38 -7.42 -0.49 0.59
C LYS A 38 -8.79 -0.80 -0.01
N ARG A 39 -8.90 -1.79 -0.91
CA ARG A 39 -10.20 -2.27 -1.41
C ARG A 39 -11.08 -2.80 -0.29
N ARG A 40 -10.55 -3.65 0.59
CA ARG A 40 -11.32 -4.16 1.75
C ARG A 40 -11.80 -3.03 2.65
N GLU A 41 -10.92 -2.09 2.97
CA GLU A 41 -11.26 -0.92 3.79
C GLU A 41 -12.34 -0.04 3.13
N PHE A 42 -12.19 0.26 1.84
CA PHE A 42 -13.18 1.05 1.10
C PHE A 42 -14.52 0.34 1.01
N ASN A 43 -14.53 -0.96 0.68
CA ASN A 43 -15.74 -1.74 0.53
C ASN A 43 -16.51 -1.89 1.86
N ALA A 44 -15.80 -2.03 2.98
CA ALA A 44 -16.41 -2.04 4.30
C ALA A 44 -17.07 -0.70 4.64
N ARG A 45 -16.50 0.41 4.15
CA ARG A 45 -16.96 1.77 4.42
C ARG A 45 -18.07 2.25 3.48
N PHE A 46 -18.01 1.85 2.21
CA PHE A 46 -18.92 2.28 1.13
C PHE A 46 -19.40 1.06 0.31
N PRO A 47 -20.18 0.14 0.90
CA PRO A 47 -20.57 -1.12 0.27
C PRO A 47 -21.32 -0.96 -1.05
N GLN A 48 -22.12 0.10 -1.19
CA GLN A 48 -22.87 0.45 -2.40
C GLN A 48 -21.99 0.84 -3.60
N HIS A 49 -20.68 0.99 -3.39
CA HIS A 49 -19.71 1.46 -4.38
C HIS A 49 -18.63 0.43 -4.70
N THR A 50 -18.79 -0.80 -4.23
CA THR A 50 -17.81 -1.89 -4.42
C THR A 50 -17.57 -2.27 -5.88
N SER A 51 -18.60 -2.21 -6.72
CA SER A 51 -18.55 -2.65 -8.13
C SER A 51 -17.67 -1.78 -9.04
N LYS A 52 -17.41 -0.52 -8.64
CA LYS A 52 -16.57 0.42 -9.39
C LYS A 52 -15.10 0.42 -8.97
N VAL A 53 -14.71 -0.45 -8.04
CA VAL A 53 -13.34 -0.50 -7.50
C VAL A 53 -12.47 -1.42 -8.32
N VAL A 54 -11.32 -0.91 -8.76
CA VAL A 54 -10.24 -1.66 -9.41
C VAL A 54 -8.97 -1.50 -8.59
N VAL A 55 -8.19 -2.58 -8.45
CA VAL A 55 -6.90 -2.53 -7.76
C VAL A 55 -5.77 -2.48 -8.78
N ILE A 56 -4.99 -1.40 -8.75
CA ILE A 56 -3.78 -1.23 -9.57
C ILE A 56 -2.66 -0.81 -8.62
N PRO A 57 -1.71 -1.72 -8.28
CA PRO A 57 -0.62 -1.41 -7.36
C PRO A 57 0.38 -0.43 -7.96
N GLU A 58 1.25 0.12 -7.11
CA GLU A 58 2.41 0.87 -7.56
C GLU A 58 3.36 -0.03 -8.35
N ALA A 59 3.86 0.49 -9.48
CA ALA A 59 4.78 -0.24 -10.34
C ALA A 59 6.24 -0.12 -9.86
N VAL A 60 7.06 -1.10 -10.21
CA VAL A 60 8.52 -1.08 -10.07
C VAL A 60 9.15 -1.28 -11.46
N SER A 61 10.25 -0.57 -11.74
CA SER A 61 11.00 -0.75 -12.98
C SER A 61 11.85 -2.01 -12.88
N LEU A 62 11.62 -2.97 -13.78
CA LEU A 62 12.39 -4.21 -13.84
C LEU A 62 13.80 -4.00 -14.43
N ASP A 63 13.96 -3.02 -15.31
CA ASP A 63 15.27 -2.63 -15.87
C ASP A 63 16.19 -2.00 -14.80
N ARG A 64 15.60 -1.37 -13.78
CA ARG A 64 16.36 -0.77 -12.67
C ARG A 64 16.59 -1.76 -11.52
N PHE A 65 15.62 -2.62 -11.25
CA PHE A 65 15.62 -3.54 -10.12
C PHE A 65 15.61 -4.98 -10.60
N GLU A 66 16.75 -5.42 -11.11
CA GLU A 66 16.94 -6.78 -11.58
C GLU A 66 17.19 -7.75 -10.43
N GLN A 67 16.66 -8.97 -10.55
CA GLN A 67 16.96 -10.05 -9.62
C GLN A 67 18.39 -10.54 -9.84
N LYS A 68 19.21 -10.54 -8.77
CA LYS A 68 20.55 -11.12 -8.78
C LYS A 68 20.56 -12.42 -8.00
N ILE A 69 21.04 -13.50 -8.63
CA ILE A 69 21.27 -14.79 -7.96
C ILE A 69 22.59 -14.69 -7.19
N LYS A 70 22.53 -14.83 -5.87
CA LYS A 70 23.71 -14.89 -4.99
C LYS A 70 23.60 -16.09 -4.04
N PRO A 71 24.72 -16.71 -3.63
CA PRO A 71 24.71 -17.68 -2.53
C PRO A 71 24.08 -17.06 -1.27
N PHE A 72 23.35 -17.87 -0.51
CA PHE A 72 22.77 -17.43 0.75
C PHE A 72 23.89 -17.21 1.77
N SER A 73 23.91 -16.02 2.38
CA SER A 73 24.90 -15.58 3.37
C SER A 73 24.26 -15.03 4.66
N GLY A 74 22.94 -15.06 4.78
CA GLY A 74 22.23 -14.48 5.93
C GLY A 74 22.08 -12.95 5.91
N ASP A 75 22.43 -12.26 4.82
CA ASP A 75 22.29 -10.79 4.75
C ASP A 75 20.82 -10.35 4.75
N ILE A 76 20.47 -9.43 5.67
CA ILE A 76 19.14 -8.82 5.75
C ILE A 76 19.26 -7.31 5.55
N GLY A 77 18.50 -6.77 4.60
CA GLY A 77 18.50 -5.36 4.24
C GLY A 77 17.12 -4.73 4.38
N ILE A 78 17.08 -3.49 4.89
CA ILE A 78 15.85 -2.70 5.01
C ILE A 78 16.05 -1.33 4.36
N LEU A 79 15.22 -1.00 3.36
CA LEU A 79 15.22 0.30 2.70
C LEU A 79 13.90 1.02 2.97
N CYS A 80 13.94 2.04 3.82
CA CYS A 80 12.77 2.88 4.10
C CYS A 80 13.13 4.22 4.74
N HIS A 81 12.18 5.16 4.74
CA HIS A 81 12.26 6.30 5.65
C HIS A 81 12.11 5.83 7.09
N LEU A 82 13.10 6.14 7.94
CA LEU A 82 13.10 5.79 9.36
C LEU A 82 11.94 6.49 10.08
N ARG A 83 10.90 5.72 10.37
CA ARG A 83 9.69 6.15 11.09
C ARG A 83 9.29 5.02 12.03
N PRO A 84 8.71 5.30 13.22
CA PRO A 84 8.33 4.26 14.18
C PRO A 84 7.50 3.12 13.58
N ARG A 85 6.54 3.44 12.70
CA ARG A 85 5.71 2.44 12.00
C ARG A 85 6.48 1.43 11.13
N LYS A 86 7.75 1.70 10.81
CA LYS A 86 8.62 0.82 10.02
C LYS A 86 9.37 -0.19 10.88
N ARG A 87 9.36 0.00 12.21
CA ARG A 87 9.85 -0.94 13.22
C ARG A 87 11.30 -1.39 13.04
N VAL A 88 12.15 -0.49 12.54
CA VAL A 88 13.59 -0.77 12.32
C VAL A 88 14.30 -1.02 13.64
N TYR A 89 13.90 -0.32 14.71
CA TYR A 89 14.49 -0.49 16.03
C TYR A 89 14.15 -1.86 16.63
N GLU A 90 12.90 -2.29 16.53
CA GLU A 90 12.49 -3.61 17.00
C GLU A 90 13.15 -4.73 16.22
N LEU A 91 13.47 -4.53 14.94
CA LEU A 91 14.27 -5.46 14.17
C LEU A 91 15.69 -5.59 14.74
N ILE A 92 16.31 -4.48 15.13
CA ILE A 92 17.65 -4.48 15.77
C ILE A 92 17.59 -5.23 17.10
N LEU A 93 16.58 -4.97 17.95
CA LEU A 93 16.41 -5.67 19.22
C LEU A 93 16.21 -7.17 19.01
N ALA A 94 15.38 -7.57 18.05
CA ALA A 94 15.16 -8.98 17.74
C ALA A 94 16.45 -9.68 17.30
N PHE A 95 17.30 -9.03 16.47
CA PHE A 95 18.60 -9.60 16.13
C PHE A 95 19.54 -9.69 17.32
N TYR A 96 19.55 -8.67 18.19
CA TYR A 96 20.35 -8.70 19.39
C TYR A 96 19.95 -9.85 20.32
N GLU A 97 18.65 -10.06 20.53
CA GLU A 97 18.12 -11.18 21.31
C GLU A 97 18.52 -12.53 20.71
N LEU A 98 18.38 -12.68 19.38
CA LEU A 98 18.80 -13.91 18.68
C LEU A 98 20.29 -14.22 18.87
N THR A 99 21.17 -13.21 18.87
CA THR A 99 22.60 -13.47 19.11
C THR A 99 22.91 -13.78 20.58
N GLN A 100 21.96 -13.65 21.51
CA GLN A 100 22.15 -14.11 22.90
C GLN A 100 21.68 -15.56 23.11
N GLU A 101 20.85 -16.11 22.22
CA GLU A 101 20.34 -17.49 22.33
C GLU A 101 21.27 -18.54 21.70
N GLU A 102 22.24 -18.11 20.89
CA GLU A 102 23.25 -18.98 20.24
C GLU A 102 24.50 -19.24 21.12
N ASP A 103 24.56 -18.70 22.35
CA ASP A 103 25.56 -18.98 23.39
C ASP A 103 25.00 -19.87 24.51
#